data_AF-A0A916DC87-F1
#
_entry.id   AF-A0A916DC87-F1
#
_cell.length_a   1.000
_cell.length_b   1.000
_cell.length_c   1.000
_cell.angle_alpha   90.00
_cell.angle_beta   90.00
_cell.angle_gamma   90.00
#
_symmetry.space_group_name_H-M   'P 1'
#
loop_
_entity.id
_entity.type
_entity.pdbx_description
1 polymer ?
#
loop_
_entity_poly.entity_id
_entity_poly.type
_entity_poly.pdbx_seq_one_letter_code
_entity_poly.pdbx_strand_id
1 'polypeptide(L)'
;MSVCLWCAVLLFVAWLGSGWWFISWIGASGWSAGIGRGGFGFGRVVVPREFAVSPGWVVGPDYPPARSGYAPIWEWTVHWASPHPPNFYTSTPLWIPFVTAAMLAAFLYRRHRREHRRTEAGLCPTCGYDRRGLASPAAPCPECGSPSK
;
A
#
# COMPACT_ATOMS: atom_id res chain seq x y z
N MET A 1 -10.94 12.35 3.33
CA MET A 1 -10.46 11.96 1.98
C MET A 1 -8.94 12.14 1.83
N SER A 2 -8.31 13.08 2.54
CA SER A 2 -6.86 13.31 2.51
C SER A 2 -6.03 12.09 2.90
N VAL A 3 -6.40 11.37 3.97
CA VAL A 3 -5.59 10.27 4.53
C VAL A 3 -5.36 9.13 3.53
N CYS A 4 -6.41 8.60 2.88
CA CYS A 4 -6.26 7.48 1.93
C CYS A 4 -5.42 7.85 0.70
N LEU A 5 -5.57 9.10 0.23
CA LEU A 5 -4.77 9.61 -0.88
C LEU A 5 -3.30 9.70 -0.48
N TRP A 6 -3.00 10.26 0.69
CA TRP A 6 -1.64 10.33 1.21
C TRP A 6 -1.02 8.94 1.41
N CYS A 7 -1.77 7.96 1.93
CA CYS A 7 -1.30 6.59 2.04
C CYS A 7 -0.95 5.99 0.66
N ALA A 8 -1.79 6.18 -0.36
CA ALA A 8 -1.52 5.68 -1.70
C ALA A 8 -0.29 6.36 -2.33
N VAL A 9 -0.13 7.66 -2.14
CA VAL A 9 1.05 8.41 -2.60
C VAL A 9 2.32 7.94 -1.90
N LEU A 10 2.29 7.77 -0.58
CA LEU A 10 3.44 7.27 0.19
C LEU A 10 3.83 5.86 -0.23
N LEU A 11 2.85 4.97 -0.44
CA LEU A 11 3.11 3.61 -0.95
C LEU A 11 3.69 3.63 -2.36
N PHE A 12 3.21 4.51 -3.24
CA PHE A 12 3.75 4.65 -4.58
C PHE A 12 5.18 5.19 -4.57
N VAL A 13 5.47 6.21 -3.77
CA VAL A 13 6.83 6.75 -3.61
C VAL A 13 7.77 5.71 -2.99
N ALA A 14 7.32 4.96 -1.99
CA ALA A 14 8.09 3.89 -1.39
C ALA A 14 8.37 2.76 -2.39
N TRP A 15 7.36 2.32 -3.15
CA TRP A 15 7.54 1.34 -4.22
C TRP A 15 8.53 1.87 -5.26
N LEU A 16 8.31 3.07 -5.80
CA LEU A 16 9.16 3.64 -6.82
C LEU A 16 10.61 3.81 -6.34
N GLY A 17 10.81 4.40 -5.15
CA GLY A 17 12.15 4.58 -4.58
C GLY A 17 12.87 3.26 -4.32
N SER A 18 12.12 2.23 -3.94
CA SER A 18 12.69 0.91 -3.64
C SER A 18 13.29 0.20 -4.85
N GLY A 19 12.98 0.62 -6.09
CA GLY A 19 13.63 0.06 -7.28
C GLY A 19 15.11 0.40 -7.41
N TRP A 20 15.59 1.42 -6.70
CA TRP A 20 16.98 1.89 -6.75
C TRP A 20 17.71 1.76 -5.40
N TRP A 21 16.97 1.89 -4.31
CA TRP A 21 17.50 1.89 -2.96
C TRP A 21 16.82 0.80 -2.14
N PHE A 22 17.59 0.20 -1.25
CA PHE A 22 17.04 -0.64 -0.20
C PHE A 22 17.28 -0.04 1.17
N ILE A 23 16.37 -0.34 2.08
CA ILE A 23 16.52 -0.15 3.51
C ILE A 23 16.17 -1.47 4.18
N SER A 24 17.06 -1.99 5.02
CA SER A 24 16.82 -3.21 5.77
C SER A 24 17.31 -3.07 7.19
N TRP A 25 16.61 -3.70 8.12
CA TRP A 25 17.06 -3.91 9.48
C TRP A 25 17.50 -5.36 9.63
N ILE A 26 18.63 -5.56 10.33
CA ILE A 26 19.19 -6.87 10.64
C ILE A 26 19.32 -7.00 12.16
N GLY A 27 18.68 -8.00 12.74
CA GLY A 27 18.74 -8.32 14.16
C GLY A 27 19.89 -9.26 14.52
N ALA A 28 20.30 -9.23 15.78
CA ALA A 28 21.39 -10.06 16.32
C ALA A 28 21.17 -11.58 16.16
N SER A 29 19.91 -12.01 16.03
CA SER A 29 19.51 -13.40 15.82
C SER A 29 19.49 -13.84 14.34
N GLY A 30 19.90 -12.95 13.43
CA GLY A 30 19.89 -13.14 11.97
C GLY A 30 18.54 -12.84 11.32
N TRP A 31 17.53 -12.41 12.08
CA TRP A 31 16.27 -11.94 11.49
C TRP A 31 16.47 -10.62 10.76
N SER A 32 15.84 -10.47 9.61
CA SER A 32 15.91 -9.27 8.79
C SER A 32 14.56 -8.93 8.21
N ALA A 33 14.32 -7.63 8.06
CA ALA A 33 13.17 -7.09 7.35
C ALA A 33 13.65 -5.90 6.52
N GLY A 34 13.10 -5.69 5.33
CA GLY A 34 13.54 -4.58 4.50
C GLY A 34 12.65 -4.34 3.30
N ILE A 35 12.88 -3.19 2.67
CA ILE A 35 12.25 -2.78 1.43
C ILE A 35 13.37 -2.56 0.42
N GLY A 36 13.22 -3.11 -0.78
CA GLY A 36 14.17 -3.00 -1.89
C GLY A 36 13.59 -3.72 -3.11
N ARG A 37 14.10 -3.43 -4.31
CA ARG A 37 13.67 -4.02 -5.58
C ARG A 37 12.17 -3.95 -5.85
N GLY A 38 11.45 -2.98 -5.31
CA GLY A 38 9.98 -2.96 -5.42
C GLY A 38 9.24 -3.94 -4.52
N GLY A 39 9.93 -4.62 -3.59
CA GLY A 39 9.40 -5.64 -2.70
C GLY A 39 9.67 -5.34 -1.22
N PHE A 40 8.93 -6.05 -0.35
CA PHE A 40 9.18 -6.14 1.08
C PHE A 40 9.69 -7.54 1.39
N GLY A 41 10.93 -7.60 1.88
CA GLY A 41 11.60 -8.82 2.31
C GLY A 41 11.51 -9.04 3.81
N PHE A 42 11.30 -10.29 4.23
CA PHE A 42 11.37 -10.70 5.62
C PHE A 42 11.94 -12.12 5.70
N GLY A 43 12.83 -12.36 6.66
CA GLY A 43 13.37 -13.69 6.85
C GLY A 43 14.54 -13.76 7.80
N ARG A 44 15.13 -14.95 7.88
CA ARG A 44 16.33 -15.21 8.67
C ARG A 44 17.50 -15.49 7.75
N VAL A 45 18.55 -14.68 7.88
CA VAL A 45 19.81 -14.82 7.18
C VAL A 45 20.90 -15.07 8.22
N VAL A 46 21.36 -16.32 8.29
CA VAL A 46 22.59 -16.67 9.00
C VAL A 46 23.74 -16.38 8.06
N VAL A 47 24.31 -15.19 8.21
CA VAL A 47 25.59 -14.84 7.60
C VAL A 47 26.72 -15.64 8.26
N PRO A 48 27.65 -16.22 7.48
CA PRO A 48 28.89 -16.76 8.04
C PRO A 48 29.57 -15.71 8.91
N ARG A 49 30.24 -16.12 10.00
CA ARG A 49 30.90 -15.20 10.94
C ARG A 49 31.88 -14.22 10.27
N GLU A 50 32.43 -14.62 9.13
CA GLU A 50 33.32 -13.79 8.31
C GLU A 50 32.64 -12.55 7.72
N PHE A 51 31.31 -12.60 7.55
CA PHE A 51 30.47 -11.50 7.08
C PHE A 51 29.59 -10.94 8.20
N ALA A 52 30.10 -10.95 9.44
CA ALA A 52 29.36 -10.44 10.60
C ALA A 52 28.94 -8.98 10.39
N VAL A 53 27.75 -8.79 9.85
CA VAL A 53 27.06 -7.51 9.82
C VAL A 53 26.63 -7.21 11.24
N SER A 54 27.08 -6.08 11.77
CA SER A 54 26.59 -5.59 13.05
C SER A 54 25.07 -5.42 12.97
N PRO A 55 24.31 -5.85 13.99
CA PRO A 55 22.88 -5.62 14.03
C PRO A 55 22.56 -4.14 13.86
N GLY A 56 21.55 -3.82 13.06
CA GLY A 56 21.18 -2.43 12.80
C GLY A 56 20.55 -2.21 11.43
N TRP A 57 20.46 -0.94 11.08
CA TRP A 57 19.96 -0.48 9.79
C TRP A 57 21.05 -0.50 8.75
N VAL A 58 20.73 -1.09 7.60
CA VAL A 58 21.53 -1.06 6.38
C VAL A 58 20.73 -0.30 5.35
N VAL A 59 21.32 0.75 4.80
CA VAL A 59 20.76 1.52 3.69
C VAL A 59 21.80 1.54 2.59
N GLY A 60 21.36 1.27 1.37
CA GLY A 60 22.26 1.33 0.24
C GLY A 60 21.51 1.23 -1.08
N PRO A 61 22.21 1.42 -2.19
CA PRO A 61 21.69 1.03 -3.49
C PRO A 61 21.51 -0.50 -3.53
N ASP A 62 20.45 -0.99 -4.17
CA ASP A 62 20.30 -2.43 -4.43
C ASP A 62 21.53 -2.94 -5.25
N TYR A 63 22.37 -3.77 -4.63
CA TYR A 63 23.72 -4.23 -5.07
C TYR A 63 23.77 -5.00 -6.43
N PRO A 64 24.96 -5.14 -7.09
CA PRO A 64 26.06 -4.19 -7.33
C PRO A 64 26.18 -3.79 -8.83
N PRO A 65 27.03 -2.80 -9.20
CA PRO A 65 27.33 -2.45 -10.59
C PRO A 65 28.18 -3.52 -11.29
N ALA A 66 27.60 -4.68 -11.63
CA ALA A 66 28.26 -5.70 -12.43
C ALA A 66 27.84 -5.57 -13.91
N ARG A 67 28.57 -4.73 -14.65
CA ARG A 67 28.70 -4.70 -16.13
C ARG A 67 27.44 -4.47 -17.00
N SER A 68 26.21 -4.50 -16.49
CA SER A 68 25.00 -4.43 -17.32
C SER A 68 24.01 -3.31 -16.96
N GLY A 69 24.47 -2.06 -16.87
CA GLY A 69 23.60 -0.88 -16.84
C GLY A 69 22.70 -0.68 -15.60
N TYR A 70 22.34 0.56 -15.32
CA TYR A 70 21.56 1.00 -14.16
C TYR A 70 20.05 0.70 -14.27
N ALA A 71 19.66 -0.50 -14.72
CA ALA A 71 18.24 -0.85 -14.79
C ALA A 71 17.74 -1.28 -13.40
N PRO A 72 16.69 -0.65 -12.84
CA PRO A 72 16.09 -1.11 -11.60
C PRO A 72 15.56 -2.54 -11.77
N ILE A 73 15.88 -3.41 -10.82
CA ILE A 73 15.32 -4.77 -10.78
C ILE A 73 14.05 -4.67 -9.95
N TRP A 74 12.91 -4.91 -10.61
CA TRP A 74 11.61 -4.93 -9.96
C TRP A 74 11.21 -6.37 -9.67
N GLU A 75 10.87 -6.65 -8.43
CA GLU A 75 10.21 -7.87 -8.02
C GLU A 75 8.75 -7.80 -8.43
N TRP A 76 8.39 -8.64 -9.40
CA TRP A 76 7.02 -8.75 -9.89
C TRP A 76 6.25 -9.89 -9.23
N THR A 77 6.97 -10.84 -8.65
CA THR A 77 6.42 -12.09 -8.11
C THR A 77 6.74 -12.26 -6.63
N VAL A 78 5.88 -12.98 -5.93
CA VAL A 78 6.17 -13.41 -4.55
C VAL A 78 7.31 -14.42 -4.62
N HIS A 79 8.36 -14.17 -3.84
CA HIS A 79 9.51 -15.05 -3.77
C HIS A 79 9.57 -15.71 -2.40
N TRP A 80 9.65 -17.04 -2.38
CA TRP A 80 9.96 -17.81 -1.20
C TRP A 80 11.26 -18.58 -1.46
N ALA A 81 12.28 -18.34 -0.66
CA ALA A 81 13.57 -19.00 -0.77
C ALA A 81 13.96 -19.61 0.58
N SER A 82 14.29 -20.91 0.57
CA SER A 82 14.89 -21.60 1.71
C SER A 82 16.15 -22.32 1.23
N PRO A 83 17.22 -21.58 0.91
CA PRO A 83 18.38 -22.16 0.22
C PRO A 83 19.03 -23.26 1.05
N HIS A 84 19.17 -23.07 2.38
CA HIS A 84 19.66 -24.07 3.32
C HIS A 84 19.13 -23.76 4.72
N PRO A 85 18.56 -24.71 5.49
CA PRO A 85 18.25 -24.48 6.90
C PRO A 85 19.49 -24.00 7.67
N PRO A 86 19.38 -22.97 8.53
CA PRO A 86 18.15 -22.31 9.01
C PRO A 86 17.73 -21.06 8.22
N ASN A 87 18.29 -20.83 7.02
CA ASN A 87 17.99 -19.65 6.21
C ASN A 87 16.65 -19.80 5.51
N PHE A 88 15.79 -18.80 5.68
CA PHE A 88 14.59 -18.64 4.90
C PHE A 88 14.35 -17.15 4.66
N TYR A 89 13.83 -16.83 3.48
CA TYR A 89 13.52 -15.47 3.08
C TYR A 89 12.25 -15.49 2.25
N THR A 90 11.33 -14.61 2.59
CA THR A 90 10.14 -14.32 1.80
C THR A 90 10.19 -12.88 1.33
N SER A 91 9.82 -12.63 0.07
CA SER A 91 9.60 -11.29 -0.45
C SER A 91 8.23 -11.17 -1.08
N THR A 92 7.56 -10.07 -0.76
CA THR A 92 6.26 -9.70 -1.31
C THR A 92 6.37 -8.42 -2.12
N PRO A 93 6.02 -8.42 -3.42
CA PRO A 93 6.01 -7.21 -4.22
C PRO A 93 5.11 -6.12 -3.63
N LEU A 94 5.62 -4.89 -3.50
CA LEU A 94 4.89 -3.75 -2.94
C LEU A 94 3.76 -3.25 -3.87
N TRP A 95 3.75 -3.66 -5.14
CA TRP A 95 2.63 -3.35 -6.02
C TRP A 95 1.32 -4.01 -5.53
N ILE A 96 1.38 -5.14 -4.82
CA ILE A 96 0.20 -5.83 -4.26
C ILE A 96 -0.50 -4.97 -3.19
N PRO A 97 0.17 -4.55 -2.08
CA PRO A 97 -0.46 -3.68 -1.09
C PRO A 97 -0.83 -2.32 -1.69
N PHE A 98 -0.05 -1.80 -2.64
CA PHE A 98 -0.39 -0.56 -3.35
C PHE A 98 -1.71 -0.68 -4.13
N VAL A 99 -1.87 -1.68 -5.00
CA VAL A 99 -3.09 -1.89 -5.79
C VAL A 99 -4.28 -2.14 -4.86
N THR A 100 -4.10 -2.93 -3.80
CA THR A 100 -5.16 -3.21 -2.82
C THR A 100 -5.63 -1.93 -2.13
N ALA A 101 -4.70 -1.08 -1.67
CA ALA A 101 -5.01 0.20 -1.07
C ALA A 101 -5.67 1.17 -2.06
N ALA A 102 -5.17 1.21 -3.30
CA ALA A 102 -5.70 2.06 -4.37
C ALA A 102 -7.13 1.67 -4.75
N MET A 103 -7.43 0.37 -4.86
CA MET A 103 -8.78 -0.14 -5.13
C MET A 103 -9.76 0.23 -4.02
N LEU A 104 -9.37 0.05 -2.76
CA LEU A 104 -10.19 0.43 -1.61
C LEU A 104 -10.44 1.95 -1.58
N ALA A 105 -9.40 2.75 -1.81
CA ALA A 105 -9.52 4.20 -1.88
C ALA A 105 -10.45 4.64 -3.02
N ALA A 106 -10.32 4.04 -4.20
CA ALA A 106 -11.17 4.32 -5.35
C ALA A 106 -12.64 3.95 -5.08
N PHE A 107 -12.89 2.80 -4.44
CA PHE A 107 -14.23 2.38 -4.06
C PHE A 107 -14.90 3.37 -3.08
N LEU A 108 -14.19 3.74 -2.02
CA LEU A 108 -14.66 4.70 -1.02
C LEU A 108 -14.88 6.09 -1.64
N TYR A 109 -13.97 6.52 -2.52
CA TYR A 109 -14.10 7.78 -3.25
C TYR A 109 -15.34 7.80 -4.16
N ARG A 110 -15.58 6.73 -4.92
CA ARG A 110 -16.78 6.60 -5.77
C ARG A 110 -18.06 6.67 -4.97
N ARG A 111 -18.12 5.98 -3.82
CA ARG A 111 -19.27 6.03 -2.91
C ARG A 111 -19.51 7.45 -2.40
N HIS A 112 -18.46 8.09 -1.88
CA HIS A 112 -18.53 9.44 -1.37
C HIS A 112 -18.98 10.45 -2.44
N ARG A 113 -18.39 10.38 -3.64
CA ARG A 113 -18.75 11.26 -4.76
C ARG A 113 -20.20 11.05 -5.21
N ARG A 114 -20.70 9.81 -5.19
CA ARG A 114 -22.10 9.51 -5.52
C ARG A 114 -23.06 10.11 -4.50
N GLU A 115 -22.75 9.96 -3.22
CA GLU A 115 -23.53 10.56 -2.13
C GLU A 115 -23.54 12.09 -2.25
N HIS A 116 -22.37 12.71 -2.48
CA HIS A 116 -22.26 14.16 -2.65
C HIS A 116 -23.06 14.68 -3.84
N ARG A 117 -22.91 14.06 -5.02
CA ARG A 117 -23.67 14.45 -6.23
C ARG A 117 -25.17 14.33 -6.07
N ARG A 118 -25.64 13.32 -5.32
CA ARG A 118 -27.06 13.16 -5.00
C ARG A 118 -27.55 14.32 -4.14
N THR A 119 -26.80 14.67 -3.09
CA THR A 119 -27.12 15.80 -2.21
C THR A 119 -27.15 17.12 -2.99
N GLU A 120 -26.15 17.39 -3.85
CA GLU A 120 -26.11 18.59 -4.71
C GLU A 120 -27.30 18.66 -5.68
N ALA A 121 -27.76 17.52 -6.17
CA ALA A 121 -28.93 17.42 -7.04
C ALA A 121 -30.27 17.49 -6.28
N GLY A 122 -30.26 17.63 -4.95
CA GLY A 122 -31.48 17.58 -4.13
C GLY A 122 -32.09 16.18 -4.02
N LEU A 123 -31.34 15.12 -4.32
CA LEU A 123 -31.77 13.73 -4.21
C LEU A 123 -31.39 13.14 -2.84
N CYS A 124 -32.19 12.20 -2.33
CA CYS A 124 -31.87 11.46 -1.12
C CYS A 124 -30.58 10.64 -1.32
N PRO A 125 -29.56 10.74 -0.43
CA PRO A 125 -28.30 10.02 -0.60
C PRO A 125 -28.47 8.49 -0.54
N THR A 126 -29.48 8.01 0.19
CA THR A 126 -29.78 6.58 0.38
C THR A 126 -30.47 5.98 -0.85
N CYS A 127 -31.72 6.36 -1.13
CA CYS A 127 -32.52 5.77 -2.21
C CYS A 127 -32.43 6.51 -3.55
N GLY A 128 -32.11 7.82 -3.55
CA GLY A 128 -32.10 8.65 -4.76
C GLY A 128 -33.41 9.38 -5.08
N TYR A 129 -34.40 9.37 -4.19
CA TYR A 129 -35.67 10.11 -4.34
C TYR A 129 -35.45 11.63 -4.45
N ASP A 130 -36.19 12.33 -5.31
CA ASP A 130 -36.11 13.78 -5.46
C ASP A 130 -36.80 14.50 -4.29
N ARG A 131 -36.00 15.20 -3.46
CA ARG A 131 -36.49 15.87 -2.25
C ARG A 131 -36.88 17.33 -2.50
N ARG A 132 -36.70 17.86 -3.71
CA ARG A 132 -36.97 19.27 -4.02
C ARG A 132 -38.45 19.65 -3.89
N GLY A 133 -39.36 18.66 -3.94
CA GLY A 133 -40.80 18.86 -3.74
C GLY A 133 -41.30 18.69 -2.31
N LEU A 134 -40.43 18.39 -1.33
CA LEU A 134 -40.86 18.24 0.06
C LEU A 134 -41.12 19.60 0.71
N ALA A 135 -42.20 19.70 1.49
CA ALA A 135 -42.62 20.94 2.15
C ALA A 135 -41.57 21.53 3.11
N SER A 136 -40.66 20.70 3.62
CA SER A 136 -39.51 21.13 4.43
C SER A 136 -38.27 20.34 4.01
N PRO A 137 -37.09 20.99 3.90
CA PRO A 137 -35.82 20.29 3.69
C PRO A 137 -35.54 19.23 4.76
N ALA A 138 -36.10 19.41 5.97
CA ALA A 138 -35.94 18.51 7.09
C ALA A 138 -36.88 17.28 7.07
N ALA A 139 -37.87 17.25 6.17
CA ALA A 139 -38.83 16.16 6.10
C ALA A 139 -38.13 14.82 5.77
N PRO A 140 -38.47 13.72 6.46
CA PRO A 140 -37.90 12.40 6.17
C PRO A 140 -38.25 11.96 4.75
N CYS A 141 -37.36 11.18 4.13
CA CYS A 141 -37.57 10.68 2.78
C CYS A 141 -38.78 9.72 2.74
N PRO A 142 -39.78 9.91 1.86
CA PRO A 142 -40.99 9.09 1.84
C PRO A 142 -40.71 7.63 1.44
N GLU A 143 -39.70 7.38 0.60
CA GLU A 143 -39.31 6.03 0.15
C GLU A 143 -38.60 5.21 1.24
N CYS A 144 -37.62 5.80 1.94
CA CYS A 144 -36.70 5.05 2.80
C CYS A 144 -36.68 5.50 4.26
N GLY A 145 -37.48 6.52 4.62
CA GLY A 145 -37.56 7.07 5.97
C GLY A 145 -36.29 7.79 6.45
N SER A 146 -35.23 7.90 5.64
CA SER A 146 -33.98 8.54 6.07
C SER A 146 -34.19 10.03 6.35
N PRO A 147 -33.66 10.56 7.48
CA PRO A 147 -33.73 11.99 7.78
C PRO A 147 -32.93 12.83 6.77
N SER A 148 -33.20 14.13 6.68
CA SER A 148 -32.24 15.07 6.09
C SER A 148 -30.94 15.04 6.87
N LYS A 149 -29.82 14.93 6.17
CA LYS A 149 -28.53 15.29 6.75
C LYS A 149 -28.41 16.79 6.85
#